data_AF-A0A0L0MX41-F1
#
_entry.id   AF-A0A0L0MX41-F1
#
_cell.length_a   1.000
_cell.length_b   1.000
_cell.length_c   1.000
_cell.angle_alpha   90.00
_cell.angle_beta   90.00
_cell.angle_gamma   90.00
#
_symmetry.space_group_name_H-M   'P 1'
#
loop_
_entity.id
_entity.type
_entity.pdbx_description
1 polymer ?
#
loop_
_entity_poly.entity_id
_entity_poly.type
_entity_poly.pdbx_seq_one_letter_code
_entity_poly.pdbx_strand_id
1 'polypeptide(L)'
;MSDSSSNDWKTSRSLSHTLKDAQGQPPHTCGNEIAGFSGFGTICQRIARLFEALGMTVLAATSDSTNNTEGRQRTAFREVSQRATVIFIAVPRTPQTRNLIEAKQCQAMRPTTVLVNVGRGGTVDETAILQALREGRAATNVFQYEPAGSSEDSVPLSPEVKHLKLTLMPSLVN
;
A
#
# COMPACT_ATOMS: atom_id res chain seq x y z
N MET A 1 36.97 28.48 26.17
CA MET A 1 36.47 28.43 24.79
C MET A 1 35.37 27.39 24.77
N SER A 2 34.15 27.86 24.54
CA SER A 2 32.88 27.14 24.64
C SER A 2 32.72 26.11 23.53
N ASP A 3 32.22 24.92 23.85
CA ASP A 3 31.44 24.17 22.88
C ASP A 3 30.15 23.64 23.53
N SER A 4 29.09 24.38 23.26
CA SER A 4 27.72 24.09 23.65
C SER A 4 27.18 22.97 22.76
N SER A 5 27.26 21.73 23.22
CA SER A 5 26.40 20.66 22.72
C SER A 5 24.97 20.93 23.23
N SER A 6 24.33 21.97 22.69
CA SER A 6 22.91 22.25 22.88
C SER A 6 22.16 21.00 22.45
N ASN A 7 21.50 20.36 23.41
CA ASN A 7 20.70 19.18 23.14
C ASN A 7 19.39 19.67 22.52
N ASP A 8 19.42 20.02 21.23
CA ASP A 8 18.37 20.75 20.52
C ASP A 8 16.98 20.11 20.67
N TRP A 9 16.88 18.80 20.91
CA TRP A 9 15.62 18.12 21.21
C TRP A 9 14.95 18.62 22.50
N LYS A 10 15.72 18.99 23.54
CA LYS A 10 15.19 19.52 24.80
C LYS A 10 14.52 20.88 24.57
N THR A 11 14.99 21.61 23.57
CA THR A 11 14.54 22.96 23.23
C THR A 11 13.42 22.93 22.21
N SER A 12 13.53 22.12 21.15
CA SER A 12 12.52 22.02 20.09
C SER A 12 11.33 21.12 20.43
N ARG A 13 11.49 20.19 21.39
CA ARG A 13 10.55 19.09 21.70
C ARG A 13 10.12 18.28 20.47
N SER A 14 10.90 18.33 19.38
CA SER A 14 10.56 17.69 18.12
C SER A 14 11.81 17.16 17.43
N LEU A 15 11.73 15.90 16.99
CA LEU A 15 12.76 15.25 16.17
C LEU A 15 12.64 15.61 14.68
N SER A 16 11.58 16.31 14.26
CA SER A 16 11.32 16.65 12.84
C SER A 16 12.43 17.50 12.20
N HIS A 17 13.19 18.24 13.00
CA HIS A 17 14.31 19.05 12.51
C HIS A 17 15.58 18.23 12.29
N THR A 18 15.69 17.07 12.94
CA THR A 18 16.89 16.23 12.99
C THR A 18 16.75 14.95 12.18
N LEU A 19 15.55 14.36 12.16
CA LEU A 19 15.20 13.21 11.32
C LEU A 19 14.68 13.75 9.99
N LYS A 20 15.54 13.69 8.96
CA LYS A 20 15.16 14.02 7.59
C LYS A 20 15.20 12.77 6.73
N ASP A 21 14.31 12.67 5.76
CA ASP A 21 14.35 11.64 4.74
C ASP A 21 15.53 11.85 3.77
N ALA A 22 15.66 10.97 2.77
CA ALA A 22 16.71 11.04 1.77
C ALA A 22 16.67 12.33 0.93
N GLN A 23 15.59 13.11 1.00
CA GLN A 23 15.36 14.36 0.30
C GLN A 23 15.45 15.59 1.24
N GLY A 24 15.85 15.38 2.51
CA GLY A 24 16.02 16.45 3.48
C GLY A 24 14.71 16.96 4.09
N GLN A 25 13.58 16.29 3.84
CA GLN A 25 12.27 16.66 4.36
C GLN A 25 11.98 15.95 5.70
N PRO A 26 11.16 16.54 6.58
CA PRO A 26 10.73 15.86 7.80
C PRO A 26 9.92 14.59 7.45
N PRO A 27 9.88 13.58 8.34
CA PRO A 27 9.15 12.36 8.09
C PRO A 27 7.66 12.69 7.96
N HIS A 28 6.98 12.03 7.03
CA HIS A 28 5.57 12.26 6.83
C HIS A 28 4.77 11.82 8.08
N THR A 29 3.78 12.62 8.46
CA THR A 29 2.78 12.25 9.47
C THR A 29 1.58 11.62 8.78
N CYS A 30 0.76 10.87 9.51
CA CYS A 30 -0.48 10.29 8.97
C CYS A 30 -1.40 11.34 8.33
N GLY A 31 -1.39 12.59 8.82
CA GLY A 31 -2.16 13.70 8.24
C GLY A 31 -1.83 14.04 6.79
N ASN A 32 -0.63 13.68 6.32
CA ASN A 32 -0.15 13.96 4.96
C ASN A 32 -0.34 12.75 4.02
N GLU A 33 -0.84 11.64 4.56
CA GLU A 33 -0.90 10.36 3.87
C GLU A 33 -2.33 10.07 3.38
N ILE A 34 -2.42 9.32 2.28
CA ILE A 34 -3.68 9.01 1.62
C ILE A 34 -3.85 7.50 1.53
N ALA A 35 -4.87 6.99 2.22
CA ALA A 35 -5.28 5.60 2.14
C ALA A 35 -6.30 5.37 1.02
N GLY A 36 -5.88 4.65 0.00
CA GLY A 36 -6.70 4.25 -1.14
C GLY A 36 -7.25 2.84 -0.98
N PHE A 37 -8.49 2.62 -1.40
CA PHE A 37 -9.11 1.31 -1.38
C PHE A 37 -9.69 0.95 -2.75
N SER A 38 -9.38 -0.24 -3.24
CA SER A 38 -10.04 -0.87 -4.38
C SER A 38 -10.92 -2.00 -3.85
N GLY A 39 -12.24 -1.80 -3.93
CA GLY A 39 -13.21 -2.55 -3.15
C GLY A 39 -13.41 -1.90 -1.77
N PHE A 40 -14.67 -1.75 -1.36
CA PHE A 40 -15.03 -1.04 -0.13
C PHE A 40 -16.07 -1.78 0.70
N GLY A 41 -15.82 -3.08 0.92
CA GLY A 41 -16.63 -3.92 1.80
C GLY A 41 -16.26 -3.74 3.29
N THR A 42 -16.78 -4.63 4.15
CA THR A 42 -16.67 -4.53 5.61
C THR A 42 -15.23 -4.42 6.13
N ILE A 43 -14.29 -5.15 5.53
CA ILE A 43 -12.87 -5.09 5.94
C ILE A 43 -12.30 -3.71 5.65
N CYS A 44 -12.47 -3.20 4.42
CA CYS A 44 -11.99 -1.88 4.02
C CYS A 44 -12.64 -0.76 4.82
N GLN A 45 -13.93 -0.84 5.12
CA GLN A 45 -14.63 0.14 5.96
C GLN A 45 -13.99 0.23 7.36
N ARG A 46 -13.70 -0.92 7.98
CA ARG A 46 -13.02 -0.95 9.29
C ARG A 46 -11.63 -0.33 9.23
N ILE A 47 -10.83 -0.67 8.22
CA ILE A 47 -9.49 -0.12 8.02
C ILE A 47 -9.55 1.39 7.74
N ALA A 48 -10.50 1.84 6.90
CA ALA A 48 -10.70 3.25 6.58
C ALA A 48 -10.98 4.09 7.83
N ARG A 49 -11.87 3.62 8.73
CA ARG A 49 -12.16 4.31 10.00
C ARG A 49 -10.91 4.45 10.88
N LEU A 50 -10.04 3.43 10.91
CA LEU A 50 -8.78 3.48 11.66
C LEU A 50 -7.83 4.52 11.06
N PHE A 51 -7.71 4.57 9.73
CA PHE A 51 -6.86 5.57 9.07
C PHE A 51 -7.38 7.00 9.23
N GLU A 52 -8.69 7.21 9.17
CA GLU A 52 -9.28 8.51 9.48
C GLU A 52 -9.06 8.92 10.94
N ALA A 53 -9.16 7.97 11.88
CA ALA A 53 -8.83 8.23 13.28
C ALA A 53 -7.35 8.60 13.49
N LEU A 54 -6.46 8.13 12.61
CA LEU A 54 -5.05 8.53 12.56
C LEU A 54 -4.83 9.85 11.79
N GLY A 55 -5.89 10.44 11.22
CA GLY A 55 -5.84 11.70 10.49
C GLY A 55 -5.55 11.58 8.99
N MET A 56 -5.49 10.37 8.44
CA MET A 56 -5.25 10.17 7.01
C MET A 56 -6.47 10.56 6.16
N THR A 57 -6.23 10.91 4.90
CA THR A 57 -7.31 11.04 3.90
C THR A 57 -7.66 9.67 3.33
N VAL A 58 -8.94 9.33 3.23
CA VAL A 58 -9.41 8.07 2.64
C VAL A 58 -10.03 8.29 1.26
N LEU A 59 -9.61 7.49 0.27
CA LEU A 59 -10.20 7.41 -1.06
C LEU A 59 -10.78 6.02 -1.31
N ALA A 60 -12.03 5.95 -1.75
CA ALA A 60 -12.75 4.68 -1.94
C ALA A 60 -13.11 4.47 -3.43
N ALA A 61 -12.46 3.50 -4.07
CA ALA A 61 -12.84 3.02 -5.39
C ALA A 61 -13.69 1.75 -5.27
N THR A 62 -14.95 1.84 -5.68
CA THR A 62 -15.86 0.69 -5.78
C THR A 62 -16.65 0.77 -7.07
N SER A 63 -16.70 -0.32 -7.83
CA SER A 63 -17.54 -0.46 -9.02
C SER A 63 -18.98 -0.81 -8.68
N ASP A 64 -19.21 -1.36 -7.48
CA ASP A 64 -20.54 -1.69 -6.99
C ASP A 64 -21.20 -0.43 -6.41
N SER A 65 -22.31 -0.03 -7.02
CA SER A 65 -23.11 1.13 -6.60
C SER A 65 -23.89 0.87 -5.30
N THR A 66 -24.02 -0.40 -4.90
CA THR A 66 -24.65 -0.82 -3.64
C THR A 66 -23.67 -0.83 -2.47
N ASN A 67 -22.36 -0.85 -2.74
CA ASN A 67 -21.36 -0.77 -1.69
C ASN A 67 -21.48 0.57 -0.95
N ASN A 68 -21.74 0.46 0.35
CA ASN A 68 -21.79 1.56 1.28
C ASN A 68 -20.37 2.12 1.48
N THR A 69 -20.12 3.35 1.03
CA THR A 69 -18.85 4.06 1.27
C THR A 69 -18.83 4.79 2.61
N GLU A 70 -19.88 4.61 3.43
CA GLU A 70 -20.14 5.30 4.70
C GLU A 70 -20.14 6.82 4.55
N GLY A 71 -20.75 7.30 3.46
CA GLY A 71 -20.81 8.73 3.14
C GLY A 71 -19.58 9.28 2.43
N ARG A 72 -18.52 8.48 2.21
CA ARG A 72 -17.33 8.92 1.45
C ARG A 72 -17.65 9.03 -0.03
N GLN A 73 -17.06 10.04 -0.68
CA GLN A 73 -17.14 10.19 -2.12
C GLN A 73 -16.44 9.02 -2.82
N ARG A 74 -17.09 8.44 -3.83
CA ARG A 74 -16.48 7.44 -4.69
C ARG A 74 -15.41 8.09 -5.57
N THR A 75 -14.23 7.49 -5.59
CA THR A 75 -13.09 7.96 -6.37
C THR A 75 -12.78 6.94 -7.46
N ALA A 76 -12.47 7.39 -8.67
CA ALA A 76 -12.05 6.47 -9.73
C ALA A 76 -10.75 5.78 -9.33
N PHE A 77 -10.62 4.47 -9.61
CA PHE A 77 -9.43 3.71 -9.19
C PHE A 77 -8.12 4.27 -9.77
N ARG A 78 -8.18 4.87 -10.97
CA ARG A 78 -7.04 5.58 -11.57
C ARG A 78 -6.55 6.74 -10.69
N GLU A 79 -7.48 7.52 -10.17
CA GLU A 79 -7.16 8.66 -9.29
C GLU A 79 -6.65 8.17 -7.93
N VAL A 80 -7.24 7.08 -7.40
CA VAL A 80 -6.71 6.42 -6.20
C VAL A 80 -5.25 6.01 -6.41
N SER A 81 -4.94 5.35 -7.54
CA SER A 81 -3.59 4.88 -7.86
C SER A 81 -2.57 6.01 -7.89
N GLN A 82 -2.96 7.20 -8.38
CA GLN A 82 -2.06 8.36 -8.49
C GLN A 82 -1.83 9.10 -7.17
N ARG A 83 -2.84 9.13 -6.30
CA ARG A 83 -2.82 9.97 -5.09
C ARG A 83 -2.44 9.20 -3.84
N ALA A 84 -2.86 7.95 -3.75
CA ALA A 84 -2.71 7.14 -2.55
C ALA A 84 -1.26 6.78 -2.26
N THR A 85 -0.91 6.86 -0.99
CA THR A 85 0.39 6.44 -0.46
C THR A 85 0.33 5.05 0.14
N VAL A 86 -0.85 4.57 0.50
CA VAL A 86 -1.13 3.16 0.75
C VAL A 86 -2.38 2.74 -0.01
N ILE A 87 -2.34 1.61 -0.72
CA ILE A 87 -3.46 1.11 -1.52
C ILE A 87 -3.84 -0.30 -1.05
N PHE A 88 -5.07 -0.47 -0.60
CA PHE A 88 -5.63 -1.78 -0.27
C PHE A 88 -6.42 -2.34 -1.45
N ILE A 89 -6.08 -3.54 -1.89
CA ILE A 89 -6.82 -4.30 -2.90
C ILE A 89 -7.66 -5.35 -2.19
N ALA A 90 -8.98 -5.18 -2.21
CA ALA A 90 -9.94 -6.00 -1.50
C ALA A 90 -11.18 -6.27 -2.37
N VAL A 91 -10.93 -6.73 -3.60
CA VAL A 91 -11.99 -7.12 -4.54
C VAL A 91 -12.00 -8.64 -4.73
N PRO A 92 -13.18 -9.24 -4.99
CA PRO A 92 -13.24 -10.62 -5.44
C PRO A 92 -12.52 -10.78 -6.78
N ARG A 93 -11.97 -11.96 -7.05
CA ARG A 93 -11.39 -12.30 -8.36
C ARG A 93 -12.52 -12.63 -9.34
N THR A 94 -12.69 -11.78 -10.33
CA THR A 94 -13.61 -11.94 -11.46
C THR A 94 -12.84 -11.69 -12.76
N PRO A 95 -13.41 -12.00 -13.94
CA PRO A 95 -12.78 -11.63 -15.21
C PRO A 95 -12.43 -10.14 -15.33
N GLN A 96 -13.20 -9.26 -14.68
CA GLN A 96 -13.01 -7.81 -14.71
C GLN A 96 -11.94 -7.32 -13.71
N THR A 97 -11.67 -8.08 -12.64
CA THR A 97 -10.67 -7.73 -11.63
C THR A 97 -9.40 -8.55 -11.74
N ARG A 98 -9.32 -9.47 -12.70
CA ARG A 98 -8.09 -10.20 -13.04
C ARG A 98 -7.03 -9.21 -13.52
N ASN A 99 -5.85 -9.26 -12.89
CA ASN A 99 -4.74 -8.34 -13.14
C ASN A 99 -5.17 -6.86 -13.09
N LEU A 100 -6.08 -6.52 -12.17
CA LEU A 100 -6.49 -5.14 -11.92
C LEU A 100 -5.28 -4.23 -11.64
N ILE A 101 -4.27 -4.78 -10.98
CA ILE A 101 -2.96 -4.16 -10.82
C ILE A 101 -1.98 -4.86 -11.76
N GLU A 102 -1.58 -4.15 -12.80
CA GLU A 102 -0.55 -4.53 -13.77
C GLU A 102 0.49 -3.39 -13.88
N ALA A 103 1.42 -3.50 -14.83
CA ALA A 103 2.52 -2.55 -14.99
C ALA A 103 2.04 -1.08 -15.11
N LYS A 104 0.91 -0.84 -15.80
CA LYS A 104 0.35 0.50 -16.00
C LYS A 104 -0.07 1.17 -14.67
N GLN A 105 -0.69 0.41 -13.77
CA GLN A 105 -1.16 0.90 -12.48
C GLN A 105 0.04 1.08 -11.55
N CYS A 106 0.99 0.15 -11.56
CA CYS A 106 2.26 0.31 -10.83
C CYS A 106 3.04 1.56 -11.26
N GLN A 107 3.04 1.91 -12.56
CA GLN A 107 3.66 3.14 -13.06
C GLN A 107 2.91 4.41 -12.66
N ALA A 108 1.59 4.33 -12.48
CA ALA A 108 0.78 5.46 -12.02
C ALA A 108 0.92 5.71 -10.51
N MET A 109 1.38 4.71 -9.74
CA MET A 109 1.60 4.82 -8.31
C MET A 109 2.81 5.68 -7.98
N ARG A 110 2.82 6.26 -6.78
CA ARG A 110 3.99 7.00 -6.29
C ARG A 110 5.12 5.99 -6.03
N PRO A 111 6.40 6.41 -6.16
CA PRO A 111 7.53 5.54 -5.84
C PRO A 111 7.61 5.06 -4.39
N THR A 112 6.80 5.64 -3.50
CA THR A 112 6.73 5.27 -2.08
C THR A 112 5.40 4.61 -1.73
N THR A 113 4.52 4.34 -2.71
CA THR A 113 3.22 3.74 -2.46
C THR A 113 3.40 2.35 -1.86
N VAL A 114 2.67 2.06 -0.79
CA VAL A 114 2.56 0.72 -0.22
C VAL A 114 1.31 0.06 -0.77
N LEU A 115 1.48 -0.93 -1.63
CA LEU A 115 0.37 -1.79 -2.05
C LEU A 115 0.12 -2.86 -0.98
N VAL A 116 -1.15 -3.17 -0.69
CA VAL A 116 -1.56 -4.23 0.23
C VAL A 116 -2.69 -5.01 -0.42
N ASN A 117 -2.41 -6.23 -0.90
CA ASN A 117 -3.46 -7.10 -1.42
C ASN A 117 -4.06 -7.95 -0.28
N VAL A 118 -5.31 -7.70 0.09
CA VAL A 118 -6.09 -8.50 1.05
C VAL A 118 -7.23 -9.27 0.38
N GLY A 119 -7.25 -9.28 -0.96
CA GLY A 119 -8.25 -9.95 -1.78
C GLY A 119 -7.87 -11.39 -2.10
N ARG A 120 -7.91 -11.73 -3.39
CA ARG A 120 -7.56 -13.05 -3.92
C ARG A 120 -6.35 -12.97 -4.85
N GLY A 121 -5.68 -14.10 -5.04
CA GLY A 121 -4.59 -14.27 -6.01
C GLY A 121 -5.01 -13.94 -7.43
N GLY A 122 -4.13 -13.32 -8.22
CA GLY A 122 -4.40 -12.98 -9.62
C GLY A 122 -5.28 -11.74 -9.83
N THR A 123 -5.67 -11.04 -8.76
CA THR A 123 -6.15 -9.65 -8.85
C THR A 123 -4.98 -8.69 -9.09
N VAL A 124 -3.78 -9.09 -8.70
CA VAL A 124 -2.54 -8.39 -9.00
C VAL A 124 -1.63 -9.30 -9.81
N ASP A 125 -1.02 -8.74 -10.86
CA ASP A 125 0.02 -9.39 -11.63
C ASP A 125 1.33 -9.43 -10.83
N GLU A 126 1.81 -10.64 -10.51
CA GLU A 126 3.02 -10.84 -9.71
C GLU A 126 4.29 -10.36 -10.40
N THR A 127 4.33 -10.43 -11.74
CA THR A 127 5.48 -9.95 -12.52
C THR A 127 5.53 -8.43 -12.44
N ALA A 128 4.37 -7.76 -12.54
CA ALA A 128 4.28 -6.31 -12.38
C ALA A 128 4.67 -5.86 -10.96
N ILE A 129 4.19 -6.56 -9.92
CA ILE A 129 4.62 -6.30 -8.54
C ILE A 129 6.12 -6.51 -8.38
N LEU A 130 6.71 -7.57 -8.92
CA LEU A 130 8.14 -7.83 -8.79
C LEU A 130 8.97 -6.66 -9.36
N GLN A 131 8.58 -6.16 -10.54
CA GLN A 131 9.23 -5.00 -11.14
C GLN A 131 9.07 -3.76 -10.26
N ALA A 132 7.87 -3.51 -9.73
CA ALA A 132 7.61 -2.38 -8.83
C ALA A 132 8.38 -2.52 -7.49
N LEU A 133 8.53 -3.73 -6.96
CA LEU A 133 9.29 -4.03 -5.75
C LEU A 133 10.78 -3.74 -5.92
N ARG A 134 11.36 -4.05 -7.09
CA ARG A 134 12.75 -3.70 -7.43
C ARG A 134 12.99 -2.20 -7.36
N GLU A 135 11.94 -1.41 -7.55
CA GLU A 135 11.95 0.04 -7.45
C GLU A 135 11.51 0.56 -6.07
N GLY A 136 11.23 -0.33 -5.10
CA GLY A 136 10.88 -0.02 -3.71
C GLY A 136 9.38 0.21 -3.41
N ARG A 137 8.46 -0.25 -4.26
CA ARG A 137 7.08 0.29 -4.37
C ARG A 137 5.91 -0.62 -3.97
N ALA A 138 6.09 -1.73 -3.24
CA ALA A 138 4.95 -2.63 -2.96
C ALA A 138 5.13 -3.55 -1.74
N ALA A 139 4.01 -4.11 -1.26
CA ALA A 139 3.95 -5.32 -0.45
C ALA A 139 2.76 -6.18 -0.94
N THR A 140 2.71 -7.48 -0.64
CA THR A 140 1.56 -8.33 -1.00
C THR A 140 1.37 -9.43 0.03
N ASN A 141 0.12 -9.77 0.33
CA ASN A 141 -0.24 -10.82 1.30
C ASN A 141 -0.85 -12.07 0.64
N VAL A 142 -0.99 -12.09 -0.70
CA VAL A 142 -1.71 -13.15 -1.42
C VAL A 142 -0.94 -13.52 -2.68
N PHE A 143 -0.80 -14.81 -2.95
CA PHE A 143 -0.15 -15.35 -4.15
C PHE A 143 -1.16 -15.59 -5.27
N GLN A 144 -0.70 -15.55 -6.52
CA GLN A 144 -1.53 -15.81 -7.71
C GLN A 144 -2.13 -17.22 -7.68
N TYR A 145 -1.35 -18.20 -7.26
CA TYR A 145 -1.77 -19.57 -7.00
C TYR A 145 -1.58 -19.87 -5.51
N GLU A 146 -2.65 -20.33 -4.86
CA GLU A 146 -2.61 -20.75 -3.45
C GLU A 146 -3.04 -22.22 -3.33
N PRO A 147 -2.29 -23.05 -2.57
CA PRO A 147 -1.03 -22.73 -1.87
C PRO A 147 0.14 -22.53 -2.83
N ALA A 148 0.99 -21.54 -2.55
CA ALA A 148 2.21 -21.31 -3.32
C ALA A 148 3.28 -22.32 -2.88
N GLY A 149 3.67 -23.22 -3.78
CA GLY A 149 4.58 -24.34 -3.47
C GLY A 149 6.06 -24.03 -3.70
N SER A 150 6.38 -23.19 -4.68
CA SER A 150 7.76 -22.87 -5.06
C SER A 150 7.86 -21.58 -5.89
N SER A 151 9.08 -21.17 -6.22
CA SER A 151 9.32 -20.08 -7.18
C SER A 151 8.92 -20.41 -8.62
N GLU A 152 8.65 -21.67 -8.94
CA GLU A 152 8.13 -22.07 -10.26
C GLU A 152 6.65 -21.69 -10.42
N ASP A 153 5.90 -21.68 -9.31
CA ASP A 153 4.46 -21.41 -9.29
C ASP A 153 4.10 -20.01 -8.77
N SER A 154 5.06 -19.30 -8.14
CA SER A 154 4.85 -17.96 -7.60
C SER A 154 6.14 -17.14 -7.57
N VAL A 155 6.17 -16.06 -8.34
CA VAL A 155 7.32 -15.17 -8.50
C VAL A 155 7.80 -14.55 -7.16
N PRO A 156 6.90 -14.18 -6.22
CA PRO A 156 7.29 -13.63 -4.92
C PRO A 156 8.08 -14.60 -4.03
N LEU A 157 8.15 -15.90 -4.35
CA LEU A 157 8.97 -16.89 -3.63
C LEU A 157 10.39 -17.04 -4.21
N SER A 158 10.72 -16.34 -5.30
CA SER A 158 12.04 -16.45 -5.93
C SER A 158 13.17 -15.90 -5.04
N PRO A 159 14.41 -16.40 -5.14
CA PRO A 159 15.54 -15.89 -4.35
C PRO A 159 15.80 -14.39 -4.56
N GLU A 160 15.43 -13.85 -5.72
CA GLU A 160 15.65 -12.47 -6.14
C GLU A 160 14.88 -11.43 -5.30
N VAL A 161 13.78 -11.84 -4.64
CA VAL A 161 12.94 -10.94 -3.83
C VAL A 161 13.44 -10.78 -2.40
N LYS A 162 14.39 -11.60 -1.93
CA LYS A 162 14.87 -11.58 -0.53
C LYS A 162 15.45 -10.24 -0.07
N HIS A 163 15.92 -9.41 -1.00
CA HIS A 163 16.50 -8.10 -0.71
C HIS A 163 15.50 -6.95 -0.88
N LEU A 164 14.27 -7.24 -1.29
CA LEU A 164 13.22 -6.25 -1.50
C LEU A 164 12.37 -6.10 -0.22
N LYS A 165 11.76 -4.93 -0.03
CA LYS A 165 10.86 -4.67 1.11
C LYS A 165 9.51 -5.37 0.88
N LEU A 166 9.51 -6.69 0.98
CA LEU A 166 8.36 -7.54 0.75
C LEU A 166 8.01 -8.27 2.05
N THR A 167 6.83 -7.98 2.59
CA THR A 167 6.24 -8.79 3.67
C THR A 167 5.20 -9.70 3.05
N LEU A 168 5.45 -11.02 3.09
CA LEU A 168 4.50 -12.05 2.68
C LEU A 168 3.91 -12.67 3.94
N MET A 169 2.59 -12.87 3.99
CA MET A 169 2.00 -13.84 4.92
C MET A 169 1.21 -14.87 4.12
N PRO A 170 1.44 -16.17 4.31
CA PRO A 170 0.64 -17.19 3.65
C PRO A 170 -0.80 -17.15 4.19
N SER A 171 -1.76 -17.13 3.27
CA SER A 171 -3.18 -17.31 3.54
C SER A 171 -3.41 -18.75 4.06
N LEU A 172 -3.65 -18.90 5.36
CA LEU A 172 -4.09 -20.17 5.97
C LEU A 172 -5.59 -20.36 5.71
N VAL A 173 -5.99 -20.55 4.46
CA VAL A 173 -7.36 -20.95 4.15
C VAL A 173 -7.31 -22.41 3.74
N ASN A 174 -7.63 -23.28 4.70
CA ASN A 174 -7.91 -24.70 4.49
C ASN A 174 -9.19 -24.88 3.65
#